data_AF-A0A6P0HZH9-F1
#
_entry.id   AF-A0A6P0HZH9-F1
#
_cell.length_a   1.000
_cell.length_b   1.000
_cell.length_c   1.000
_cell.angle_alpha   90.00
_cell.angle_beta   90.00
_cell.angle_gamma   90.00
#
_symmetry.space_group_name_H-M   'P 1'
#
loop_
_entity.id
_entity.type
_entity.pdbx_description
1 polymer ?
#
loop_
_entity_poly.entity_id
_entity_poly.type
_entity_poly.pdbx_seq_one_letter_code
_entity_poly.pdbx_strand_id
1 'polypeptide(L)'
;MEHQQLIIFTRYPEPGKTKTRLIPALGAEGAANLQRQMTETTVKKANKLFDFISLSVEVRFVGGDLQLIKNWLGSDLKYQEQGIGDLGERMARGFQSAFNRGMKSVVIIGIDCPSLTPEIILQAFTKLTKSDVIIGPATDGGYYLIGLRKLTPELFQGINWGTSEVLSKTVAIAQSLKLVIDYLPKLSDIDRPEDLEKSQFKIN
;
A
#
# COMPACT_ATOMS: atom_id res chain seq x y z
N MET A 1 15.18 16.26 -9.94
CA MET A 1 14.69 14.87 -9.94
C MET A 1 14.02 14.62 -8.60
N GLU A 2 12.81 14.06 -8.59
CA GLU A 2 12.16 13.61 -7.35
C GLU A 2 13.04 12.56 -6.68
N HIS A 3 13.29 12.70 -5.37
CA HIS A 3 14.07 11.72 -4.59
C HIS A 3 13.18 10.84 -3.70
N GLN A 4 11.88 11.10 -3.71
CA GLN A 4 10.88 10.39 -2.92
C GLN A 4 9.90 9.73 -3.88
N GLN A 5 9.53 8.48 -3.59
CA GLN A 5 8.54 7.76 -4.37
C GLN A 5 7.48 7.13 -3.46
N LEU A 6 6.22 7.35 -3.79
CA LEU A 6 5.07 6.63 -3.26
C LEU A 6 4.61 5.60 -4.28
N ILE A 7 4.48 4.35 -3.84
CA ILE A 7 3.95 3.26 -4.63
C ILE A 7 2.62 2.81 -4.00
N ILE A 8 1.56 2.79 -4.79
CA ILE A 8 0.22 2.38 -4.34
C ILE A 8 -0.04 0.97 -4.88
N PHE A 9 -0.21 0.00 -3.99
CA PHE A 9 -0.59 -1.36 -4.38
C PHE A 9 -2.11 -1.47 -4.46
N THR A 10 -2.61 -1.93 -5.60
CA THR A 10 -4.04 -2.18 -5.81
C THR A 10 -4.29 -3.42 -6.67
N ARG A 11 -5.56 -3.78 -6.81
CA ARG A 11 -6.08 -4.81 -7.71
C ARG A 11 -7.14 -4.20 -8.61
N TYR A 12 -7.17 -4.61 -9.88
CA TYR A 12 -8.23 -4.19 -10.80
C TYR A 12 -9.62 -4.65 -10.27
N PRO A 13 -10.61 -3.76 -10.16
CA PRO A 13 -11.91 -4.04 -9.53
C PRO A 13 -12.81 -4.89 -10.44
N GLU A 14 -12.47 -6.16 -10.56
CA GLU A 14 -13.27 -7.16 -11.26
C GLU A 14 -14.21 -7.89 -10.27
N PRO A 15 -15.53 -7.97 -10.57
CA PRO A 15 -16.48 -8.73 -9.77
C PRO A 15 -16.02 -10.18 -9.54
N GLY A 16 -16.11 -10.63 -8.29
CA GLY A 16 -15.72 -12.00 -7.91
C GLY A 16 -14.21 -12.23 -7.72
N LYS A 17 -13.35 -11.26 -8.09
CA LYS A 17 -11.88 -11.40 -7.95
C LYS A 17 -11.24 -10.46 -6.94
N THR A 18 -12.00 -9.50 -6.42
CA THR A 18 -11.53 -8.51 -5.45
C THR A 18 -12.40 -8.54 -4.21
N LYS A 19 -11.81 -8.20 -3.05
CA LYS A 19 -12.52 -8.14 -1.77
C LYS A 19 -13.41 -9.38 -1.54
N THR A 20 -12.91 -10.58 -1.85
CA THR A 20 -13.74 -11.79 -1.93
C THR A 20 -14.36 -12.18 -0.59
N ARG A 21 -13.71 -11.82 0.52
CA ARG A 21 -14.24 -11.96 1.88
C ARG A 21 -15.48 -11.08 2.16
N LEU A 22 -15.68 -10.02 1.38
CA LEU A 22 -16.83 -9.11 1.48
C LEU A 22 -17.98 -9.50 0.54
N ILE A 23 -17.78 -10.44 -0.38
CA ILE A 23 -18.84 -10.90 -1.31
C ILE A 23 -20.10 -11.40 -0.57
N PRO A 24 -20.01 -12.16 0.54
CA PRO A 24 -21.21 -12.58 1.27
C PRO A 24 -22.07 -11.41 1.77
N ALA A 25 -21.48 -10.23 2.01
CA ALA A 25 -22.19 -9.05 2.50
C ALA A 25 -22.58 -8.06 1.39
N LEU A 26 -21.74 -7.91 0.35
CA LEU A 26 -21.88 -6.87 -0.69
C LEU A 26 -22.24 -7.44 -2.07
N GLY A 27 -22.21 -8.74 -2.26
CA GLY A 27 -22.21 -9.38 -3.58
C GLY A 27 -20.90 -9.14 -4.35
N ALA A 28 -20.74 -9.84 -5.48
CA ALA A 28 -19.55 -9.74 -6.32
C ALA A 28 -19.34 -8.32 -6.89
N GLU A 29 -20.43 -7.67 -7.32
CA GLU A 29 -20.43 -6.30 -7.84
C GLU A 29 -20.13 -5.28 -6.75
N GLY A 30 -20.76 -5.39 -5.57
CA GLY A 30 -20.52 -4.46 -4.47
C GLY A 30 -19.09 -4.55 -3.92
N ALA A 31 -18.53 -5.75 -3.85
CA ALA A 31 -17.12 -5.95 -3.48
C ALA A 31 -16.15 -5.29 -4.48
N ALA A 32 -16.42 -5.40 -5.78
CA ALA A 32 -15.62 -4.73 -6.82
C ALA A 32 -15.81 -3.21 -6.81
N ASN A 33 -17.03 -2.70 -6.59
CA ASN A 33 -17.28 -1.27 -6.45
C ASN A 33 -16.55 -0.69 -5.23
N LEU A 34 -16.51 -1.42 -4.10
CA LEU A 34 -15.73 -1.02 -2.94
C LEU A 34 -14.22 -0.95 -3.25
N GLN A 35 -13.65 -1.98 -3.90
CA GLN A 35 -12.25 -1.96 -4.36
C GLN A 35 -11.96 -0.72 -5.22
N ARG A 36 -12.89 -0.40 -6.14
CA ARG A 36 -12.81 0.76 -7.02
C ARG A 36 -12.76 2.07 -6.21
N GLN A 37 -13.75 2.30 -5.35
CA GLN A 37 -13.87 3.54 -4.57
C GLN A 37 -12.69 3.75 -3.62
N MET A 38 -12.21 2.67 -2.97
CA MET A 38 -11.05 2.74 -2.07
C MET A 38 -9.76 3.08 -2.83
N THR A 39 -9.58 2.50 -4.03
CA THR A 39 -8.42 2.81 -4.88
C THR A 39 -8.46 4.26 -5.35
N GLU A 40 -9.59 4.72 -5.89
CA GLU A 40 -9.76 6.10 -6.35
C GLU A 40 -9.55 7.11 -5.22
N THR A 41 -10.06 6.81 -4.03
CA THR A 41 -9.86 7.65 -2.84
C THR A 41 -8.39 7.74 -2.45
N THR A 42 -7.67 6.61 -2.47
CA THR A 42 -6.24 6.55 -2.14
C THR A 42 -5.40 7.33 -3.15
N VAL A 43 -5.70 7.17 -4.44
CA VAL A 43 -5.03 7.92 -5.52
C VAL A 43 -5.31 9.43 -5.39
N LYS A 44 -6.56 9.84 -5.13
CA LYS A 44 -6.90 11.25 -4.90
C LYS A 44 -6.13 11.85 -3.72
N LYS A 45 -5.99 11.10 -2.62
CA LYS A 45 -5.19 11.52 -1.45
C LYS A 45 -3.70 11.61 -1.77
N ALA A 46 -3.16 10.67 -2.53
CA ALA A 46 -1.77 10.71 -2.98
C ALA A 46 -1.50 11.92 -3.88
N ASN A 47 -2.41 12.27 -4.79
CA ASN A 47 -2.25 13.44 -5.66
C ASN A 47 -2.21 14.76 -4.89
N LYS A 48 -2.91 14.87 -3.75
CA LYS A 48 -2.80 16.06 -2.87
C LYS A 48 -1.40 16.26 -2.29
N LEU A 49 -0.54 15.24 -2.28
CA LEU A 49 0.83 15.37 -1.77
C LEU A 49 1.73 16.21 -2.68
N PHE A 50 1.40 16.31 -3.97
CA PHE A 50 2.15 17.15 -4.92
C PHE A 50 2.15 18.63 -4.51
N ASP A 51 1.14 19.06 -3.74
CA ASP A 51 1.04 20.44 -3.22
C ASP A 51 2.05 20.72 -2.09
N PHE A 52 2.62 19.67 -1.48
CA PHE A 52 3.46 19.78 -0.28
C PHE A 52 4.90 19.31 -0.49
N ILE A 53 5.12 18.31 -1.34
CA ILE A 53 6.44 17.69 -1.55
C ILE A 53 6.67 17.31 -3.02
N SER A 54 7.95 17.32 -3.42
CA SER A 54 8.38 16.74 -4.70
C SER A 54 8.41 15.21 -4.57
N LEU A 55 7.39 14.56 -5.14
CA LEU A 55 7.10 13.14 -4.97
C LEU A 55 6.80 12.48 -6.32
N SER A 56 7.33 11.30 -6.57
CA SER A 56 6.85 10.44 -7.68
C SER A 56 5.76 9.51 -7.17
N VAL A 57 4.63 9.43 -7.87
CA VAL A 57 3.54 8.47 -7.55
C VAL A 57 3.48 7.39 -8.65
N GLU A 58 3.47 6.13 -8.22
CA GLU A 58 3.35 4.96 -9.09
C GLU A 58 2.27 4.03 -8.55
N VAL A 59 1.34 3.61 -9.40
CA VAL A 59 0.33 2.61 -9.06
C VAL A 59 0.81 1.25 -9.55
N ARG A 60 0.92 0.29 -8.63
CA ARG A 60 1.19 -1.10 -8.97
C ARG A 60 -0.04 -1.98 -8.80
N PHE A 61 -0.42 -2.65 -9.88
CA PHE A 61 -1.67 -3.39 -9.95
C PHE A 61 -1.49 -4.89 -10.16
N VAL A 62 -2.51 -5.66 -9.80
CA VAL A 62 -2.73 -7.05 -10.20
C VAL A 62 -4.13 -7.22 -10.77
N GLY A 63 -4.29 -8.15 -11.72
CA GLY A 63 -5.53 -8.34 -12.46
C GLY A 63 -5.79 -7.23 -13.48
N GLY A 64 -6.65 -7.51 -14.45
CA GLY A 64 -6.82 -6.65 -15.62
C GLY A 64 -5.53 -6.53 -16.46
N ASP A 65 -5.45 -5.47 -17.25
CA ASP A 65 -4.27 -5.10 -18.01
C ASP A 65 -4.01 -3.58 -17.91
N LEU A 66 -2.89 -3.14 -18.48
CA LEU A 66 -2.48 -1.74 -18.45
C LEU A 66 -3.52 -0.80 -19.09
N GLN A 67 -4.21 -1.22 -20.15
CA GLN A 67 -5.21 -0.40 -20.83
C GLN A 67 -6.44 -0.22 -19.96
N LEU A 68 -6.92 -1.28 -19.31
CA LEU A 68 -8.04 -1.24 -18.38
C LEU A 68 -7.76 -0.32 -17.18
N ILE A 69 -6.54 -0.39 -16.63
CA ILE A 69 -6.13 0.48 -15.52
C ILE A 69 -6.08 1.95 -15.97
N LYS A 70 -5.50 2.25 -17.14
CA LYS A 70 -5.44 3.62 -17.67
C LYS A 70 -6.82 4.18 -18.01
N ASN A 71 -7.71 3.35 -18.56
CA ASN A 71 -9.10 3.75 -18.83
C ASN A 71 -9.86 4.08 -17.55
N TRP A 72 -9.49 3.46 -16.42
CA TRP A 72 -10.13 3.69 -15.13
C TRP A 72 -9.50 4.86 -14.35
N LEU A 73 -8.18 4.85 -14.12
CA LEU A 73 -7.49 5.81 -13.26
C LEU A 73 -6.88 7.00 -14.02
N GLY A 74 -6.99 7.02 -15.36
CA GLY A 74 -6.40 8.03 -16.23
C GLY A 74 -4.96 7.70 -16.64
N SER A 75 -4.36 8.55 -17.48
CA SER A 75 -3.02 8.34 -18.05
C SER A 75 -1.89 9.10 -17.33
N ASP A 76 -2.22 9.93 -16.35
CA ASP A 76 -1.29 10.91 -15.78
C ASP A 76 -0.34 10.31 -14.74
N LEU A 77 -0.63 9.10 -14.27
CA LEU A 77 0.20 8.38 -13.32
C LEU A 77 1.05 7.30 -14.01
N LYS A 78 2.11 6.88 -13.32
CA LYS A 78 2.90 5.72 -13.72
C LYS A 78 2.20 4.45 -13.25
N TYR A 79 2.06 3.48 -14.15
CA TYR A 79 1.45 2.19 -13.86
C TYR A 79 2.45 1.06 -14.15
N GLN A 80 2.52 0.09 -13.25
CA GLN A 80 3.33 -1.11 -13.45
C GLN A 80 2.61 -2.33 -12.84
N GLU A 81 2.70 -3.49 -13.47
CA GLU A 81 2.20 -4.70 -12.82
C GLU A 81 3.04 -5.02 -11.57
N GLN A 82 2.39 -5.51 -10.51
CA GLN A 82 3.13 -6.01 -9.35
C GLN A 82 3.97 -7.24 -9.73
N GLY A 83 3.54 -8.00 -10.75
CA GLY A 83 4.16 -9.24 -11.24
C GLY A 83 3.81 -10.48 -10.40
N ILE A 84 4.41 -11.62 -10.75
CA ILE A 84 4.21 -12.90 -10.06
C ILE A 84 4.88 -12.94 -8.68
N GLY A 85 4.54 -13.95 -7.89
CA GLY A 85 5.06 -14.15 -6.53
C GLY A 85 4.07 -13.74 -5.45
N ASP A 86 4.47 -13.93 -4.19
CA ASP A 86 3.71 -13.50 -3.01
C ASP A 86 3.76 -11.98 -2.80
N LEU A 87 3.12 -11.50 -1.72
CA LEU A 87 3.06 -10.06 -1.42
C LEU A 87 4.46 -9.47 -1.12
N GLY A 88 5.31 -10.22 -0.43
CA GLY A 88 6.67 -9.83 -0.08
C GLY A 88 7.54 -9.66 -1.32
N GLU A 89 7.51 -10.63 -2.23
CA GLU A 89 8.24 -10.60 -3.50
C GLU A 89 7.81 -9.39 -4.35
N ARG A 90 6.51 -9.09 -4.38
CA ARG A 90 5.97 -7.92 -5.09
C ARG A 90 6.44 -6.61 -4.46
N MET A 91 6.43 -6.49 -3.13
CA MET A 91 6.95 -5.31 -2.43
C MET A 91 8.45 -5.13 -2.65
N ALA A 92 9.24 -6.21 -2.52
CA ALA A 92 10.68 -6.19 -2.79
C ALA A 92 10.98 -5.71 -4.22
N ARG A 93 10.21 -6.19 -5.22
CA ARG A 93 10.29 -5.71 -6.61
C ARG A 93 9.91 -4.23 -6.76
N GLY A 94 8.93 -3.77 -5.98
CA GLY A 94 8.55 -2.37 -5.81
C GLY A 94 9.71 -1.49 -5.42
N PHE A 95 10.29 -1.80 -4.26
CA PHE A 95 11.44 -1.11 -3.70
C PHE A 95 12.65 -1.17 -4.63
N GLN A 96 13.01 -2.36 -5.13
CA GLN A 96 14.17 -2.55 -5.99
C GLN A 96 14.10 -1.67 -7.25
N SER A 97 12.94 -1.64 -7.92
CA SER A 97 12.75 -0.81 -9.11
C SER A 97 12.89 0.69 -8.81
N ALA A 98 12.30 1.14 -7.70
CA ALA A 98 12.40 2.53 -7.26
C ALA A 98 13.85 2.94 -6.93
N PHE A 99 14.56 2.13 -6.14
CA PHE A 99 15.96 2.40 -5.78
C PHE A 99 16.91 2.33 -7.00
N ASN A 100 16.66 1.43 -7.95
CA ASN A 100 17.43 1.37 -9.20
C ASN A 100 17.27 2.64 -10.06
N ARG A 101 16.17 3.37 -9.90
CA ARG A 101 15.94 4.68 -10.53
C ARG A 101 16.51 5.86 -9.73
N GLY A 102 17.25 5.60 -8.65
CA GLY A 102 17.91 6.63 -7.84
C GLY A 102 17.01 7.30 -6.79
N MET A 103 15.86 6.71 -6.47
CA MET A 103 15.03 7.17 -5.33
C MET A 103 15.80 6.98 -4.02
N LYS A 104 15.64 7.91 -3.07
CA LYS A 104 16.29 7.88 -1.75
C LYS A 104 15.34 7.51 -0.61
N SER A 105 14.05 7.69 -0.83
CA SER A 105 13.01 7.29 0.12
C SER A 105 11.84 6.74 -0.67
N VAL A 106 11.44 5.52 -0.35
CA VAL A 106 10.35 4.83 -1.04
C VAL A 106 9.34 4.41 -0.01
N VAL A 107 8.06 4.64 -0.28
CA VAL A 107 6.94 4.23 0.57
C VAL A 107 6.00 3.39 -0.28
N ILE A 108 5.61 2.22 0.21
CA ILE A 108 4.54 1.41 -0.37
C ILE A 108 3.32 1.50 0.54
N ILE A 109 2.15 1.76 -0.04
CA ILE A 109 0.85 1.73 0.67
C ILE A 109 -0.12 0.76 0.00
N GLY A 110 -0.97 0.14 0.82
CA GLY A 110 -2.20 -0.52 0.36
C GLY A 110 -3.36 0.48 0.24
N ILE A 111 -4.48 0.01 -0.31
CA ILE A 111 -5.72 0.80 -0.45
C ILE A 111 -6.75 0.51 0.64
N ASP A 112 -6.48 -0.47 1.50
CA ASP A 112 -7.47 -1.09 2.38
C ASP A 112 -7.81 -0.29 3.64
N CYS A 113 -7.08 0.80 3.92
CA CYS A 113 -7.28 1.68 5.08
C CYS A 113 -7.85 3.05 4.64
N PRO A 114 -9.18 3.24 4.61
CA PRO A 114 -9.77 4.52 4.19
C PRO A 114 -9.47 5.70 5.12
N SER A 115 -9.07 5.44 6.36
CA SER A 115 -8.64 6.49 7.30
C SER A 115 -7.22 6.98 7.05
N LEU A 116 -6.47 6.39 6.11
CA LEU A 116 -5.15 6.89 5.71
C LEU A 116 -5.28 8.31 5.15
N THR A 117 -4.55 9.27 5.70
CA THR A 117 -4.58 10.67 5.25
C THR A 117 -3.27 11.08 4.58
N PRO A 118 -3.27 12.14 3.74
CA PRO A 118 -2.04 12.69 3.17
C PRO A 118 -1.01 13.06 4.26
N GLU A 119 -1.45 13.57 5.41
CA GLU A 119 -0.57 13.96 6.52
C GLU A 119 0.19 12.75 7.10
N ILE A 120 -0.46 11.59 7.19
CA ILE A 120 0.20 10.34 7.64
C ILE A 120 1.27 9.90 6.61
N ILE A 121 0.98 10.02 5.32
CA ILE A 121 1.95 9.67 4.27
C ILE A 121 3.14 10.65 4.32
N LEU A 122 2.89 11.95 4.51
CA LEU A 122 3.94 12.95 4.66
C LEU A 122 4.82 12.66 5.88
N GLN A 123 4.20 12.30 7.02
CA GLN A 123 4.94 11.87 8.22
C GLN A 123 5.88 10.69 7.93
N ALA A 124 5.46 9.74 7.08
CA ALA A 124 6.32 8.63 6.70
C ALA A 124 7.60 9.10 6.00
N PHE A 125 7.48 10.00 5.02
CA PHE A 125 8.63 10.58 4.34
C PHE A 125 9.49 11.43 5.27
N THR A 126 8.88 12.22 6.17
CA THR A 126 9.63 13.00 7.16
C THR A 126 10.43 12.10 8.09
N LYS A 127 9.82 11.03 8.63
CA LYS A 127 10.49 10.09 9.55
C LYS A 127 11.59 9.28 8.86
N LEU A 128 11.46 8.97 7.56
CA LEU A 128 12.52 8.30 6.78
C LEU A 128 13.84 9.07 6.71
N THR A 129 13.85 10.37 7.04
CA THR A 129 15.11 11.14 7.16
C THR A 129 15.98 10.68 8.34
N LYS A 130 15.40 9.99 9.34
CA LYS A 130 16.09 9.55 10.56
C LYS A 130 15.97 8.04 10.82
N SER A 131 14.97 7.37 10.25
CA SER A 131 14.72 5.93 10.43
C SER A 131 15.00 5.13 9.15
N ASP A 132 15.39 3.86 9.30
CA ASP A 132 15.64 2.95 8.18
C ASP A 132 14.34 2.40 7.62
N VAL A 133 13.40 2.10 8.52
CA VAL A 133 12.10 1.50 8.23
C VAL A 133 11.00 2.31 8.91
N ILE A 134 9.97 2.66 8.15
CA ILE A 134 8.71 3.20 8.68
C ILE A 134 7.61 2.18 8.49
N ILE A 135 6.82 1.95 9.53
CA ILE A 135 5.68 1.03 9.48
C ILE A 135 4.41 1.73 9.91
N GLY A 136 3.37 1.64 9.08
CA GLY A 136 1.99 1.98 9.41
C GLY A 136 1.21 0.72 9.77
N PRO A 137 1.05 0.39 11.06
CA PRO A 137 0.42 -0.86 11.48
C PRO A 137 -1.09 -0.86 11.19
N ALA A 138 -1.61 -2.02 10.77
CA ALA A 138 -3.03 -2.26 10.58
C ALA A 138 -3.62 -3.04 11.78
N THR A 139 -4.95 -3.04 11.93
CA THR A 139 -5.64 -3.72 13.03
C THR A 139 -5.60 -5.24 12.95
N ASP A 140 -5.55 -5.78 11.74
CA ASP A 140 -5.49 -7.20 11.42
C ASP A 140 -4.17 -7.90 11.78
N GLY A 141 -3.13 -7.14 12.16
CA GLY A 141 -1.79 -7.65 12.45
C GLY A 141 -0.80 -7.54 11.27
N GLY A 142 -1.23 -6.95 10.15
CA GLY A 142 -0.39 -6.51 9.05
C GLY A 142 0.03 -5.04 9.18
N TYR A 143 0.30 -4.43 8.03
CA TYR A 143 0.61 -3.01 7.91
C TYR A 143 0.03 -2.45 6.60
N TYR A 144 -0.53 -1.25 6.67
CA TYR A 144 -1.06 -0.55 5.49
C TYR A 144 0.03 0.25 4.76
N LEU A 145 1.17 0.48 5.41
CA LEU A 145 2.29 1.25 4.89
C LEU A 145 3.61 0.65 5.36
N ILE A 146 4.55 0.53 4.42
CA ILE A 146 5.96 0.31 4.74
C ILE A 146 6.84 1.28 3.93
N GLY A 147 7.76 1.95 4.59
CA GLY A 147 8.70 2.89 3.98
C GLY A 147 10.14 2.51 4.26
N LEU A 148 11.02 2.67 3.25
CA LEU A 148 12.44 2.34 3.34
C LEU A 148 13.32 3.45 2.77
N ARG A 149 14.50 3.65 3.37
CA ARG A 149 15.58 4.51 2.80
C ARG A 149 16.52 3.77 1.86
N LYS A 150 16.56 2.44 1.99
CA LYS A 150 17.43 1.52 1.26
C LYS A 150 16.71 0.20 1.12
N LEU A 151 16.93 -0.51 0.01
CA LEU A 151 16.40 -1.85 -0.15
C LEU A 151 17.03 -2.79 0.91
N THR A 152 16.17 -3.46 1.65
CA THR A 152 16.52 -4.55 2.56
C THR A 152 15.60 -5.74 2.25
N PRO A 153 15.98 -6.61 1.29
CA PRO A 153 15.11 -7.69 0.83
C PRO A 153 14.69 -8.68 1.93
N GLU A 154 15.53 -8.83 2.96
CA GLU A 154 15.33 -9.72 4.09
C GLU A 154 14.02 -9.42 4.84
N LEU A 155 13.57 -8.15 4.86
CA LEU A 155 12.30 -7.73 5.48
C LEU A 155 11.07 -8.39 4.86
N PHE A 156 11.22 -8.99 3.67
CA PHE A 156 10.12 -9.58 2.91
C PHE A 156 10.22 -11.11 2.76
N GLN A 157 11.19 -11.75 3.43
CA GLN A 157 11.45 -13.18 3.34
C GLN A 157 10.97 -13.92 4.59
N GLY A 158 10.48 -15.15 4.42
CA GLY A 158 10.07 -16.01 5.54
C GLY A 158 8.84 -15.52 6.32
N ILE A 159 8.03 -14.65 5.71
CA ILE A 159 6.79 -14.12 6.28
C ILE A 159 5.61 -14.85 5.65
N ASN A 160 4.70 -15.35 6.47
CA ASN A 160 3.45 -15.91 5.98
C ASN A 160 2.44 -14.79 5.71
N TRP A 161 2.42 -14.30 4.47
CA TRP A 161 1.59 -13.16 4.06
C TRP A 161 0.09 -13.45 4.18
N GLY A 162 -0.69 -12.44 4.63
CA GLY A 162 -2.13 -12.58 4.85
C GLY A 162 -2.51 -13.16 6.23
N THR A 163 -1.56 -13.20 7.16
CA THR A 163 -1.78 -13.59 8.56
C THR A 163 -1.58 -12.41 9.51
N SER A 164 -2.08 -12.52 10.74
CA SER A 164 -1.90 -11.51 11.78
C SER A 164 -0.47 -11.42 12.34
N GLU A 165 0.43 -12.30 11.92
CA GLU A 165 1.82 -12.31 12.37
C GLU A 165 2.73 -11.42 11.52
N VAL A 166 2.26 -10.94 10.36
CA VAL A 166 3.05 -10.21 9.36
C VAL A 166 3.85 -9.06 10.00
N LEU A 167 3.19 -8.17 10.74
CA LEU A 167 3.85 -7.04 11.41
C LEU A 167 4.94 -7.52 12.39
N SER A 168 4.60 -8.47 13.26
CA SER A 168 5.51 -8.95 14.29
C SER A 168 6.77 -9.60 13.71
N LYS A 169 6.62 -10.35 12.61
CA LYS A 169 7.75 -10.99 11.91
C LYS A 169 8.62 -9.96 11.21
N THR A 170 8.03 -8.99 10.49
CA THR A 170 8.79 -7.90 9.86
C THR A 170 9.59 -7.10 10.88
N VAL A 171 9.00 -6.78 12.03
CA VAL A 171 9.69 -6.07 13.13
C VAL A 171 10.84 -6.90 13.69
N ALA A 172 10.64 -8.19 13.94
CA ALA A 172 11.69 -9.08 14.42
C ALA A 172 12.88 -9.16 13.45
N ILE A 173 12.61 -9.25 12.14
CA ILE A 173 13.65 -9.25 11.11
C ILE A 173 14.39 -7.91 11.12
N ALA A 174 13.68 -6.78 11.10
CA ALA A 174 14.29 -5.45 11.13
C ALA A 174 15.19 -5.25 12.37
N GLN A 175 14.75 -5.73 13.54
CA GLN A 175 15.54 -5.69 14.78
C GLN A 175 16.79 -6.56 14.70
N SER A 176 16.70 -7.77 14.14
CA SER A 176 17.87 -8.65 13.94
C SER A 176 18.93 -8.02 13.03
N LEU A 177 18.50 -7.18 12.08
CA LEU A 177 19.35 -6.42 11.17
C LEU A 177 19.81 -5.07 11.75
N LYS A 178 19.44 -4.77 13.00
CA LYS A 178 19.76 -3.51 13.72
C LYS A 178 19.29 -2.25 12.97
N LEU A 179 18.16 -2.35 12.27
CA LEU A 179 17.56 -1.21 11.58
C LEU A 179 16.82 -0.31 12.58
N VAL A 180 16.87 1.00 12.35
CA VAL A 180 16.08 1.96 13.12
C VAL A 180 14.65 1.95 12.58
N ILE A 181 13.71 1.52 13.40
CA ILE A 181 12.28 1.44 13.07
C ILE A 181 11.55 2.60 13.71
N ASP A 182 10.64 3.24 12.98
CA ASP A 182 9.68 4.17 13.54
C ASP A 182 8.26 3.86 13.02
N TYR A 183 7.25 4.23 13.80
CA TYR A 183 5.86 3.85 13.58
C TYR A 183 5.00 5.06 13.26
N LEU A 184 3.99 4.83 12.44
CA LEU A 184 2.87 5.74 12.21
C LEU A 184 1.67 5.32 13.07
N PRO A 185 0.61 6.13 13.15
CA PRO A 185 -0.63 5.73 13.81
C PRO A 185 -1.18 4.42 13.25
N LYS A 186 -1.70 3.59 14.15
CA LYS A 186 -2.41 2.35 13.79
C LYS A 186 -3.75 2.70 13.15
N LEU A 187 -4.05 2.11 12.00
CA LEU A 187 -5.31 2.31 11.26
C LEU A 187 -6.09 1.02 11.13
N SER A 188 -7.39 1.14 10.84
CA SER A 188 -8.27 0.00 10.57
C SER A 188 -8.42 -0.21 9.06
N ASP A 189 -8.24 -1.45 8.64
CA ASP A 189 -8.47 -1.92 7.29
C ASP A 189 -9.92 -2.43 7.12
N ILE A 190 -10.40 -2.46 5.88
CA ILE A 190 -11.69 -3.07 5.53
C ILE A 190 -11.41 -4.32 4.70
N ASP A 191 -11.49 -5.50 5.33
CA ASP A 191 -11.26 -6.79 4.67
C ASP A 191 -12.42 -7.78 4.90
N ARG A 192 -13.13 -7.67 6.02
CA ARG A 192 -14.23 -8.56 6.42
C ARG A 192 -15.54 -7.80 6.65
N PRO A 193 -16.70 -8.48 6.57
CA PRO A 193 -18.00 -7.82 6.72
C PRO A 193 -18.13 -6.99 8.00
N GLU A 194 -17.57 -7.47 9.11
CA GLU A 194 -17.55 -6.78 10.40
C GLU A 194 -16.77 -5.45 10.40
N ASP A 195 -15.92 -5.21 9.41
CA ASP A 195 -15.15 -3.96 9.27
C ASP A 195 -15.99 -2.86 8.63
N LEU A 196 -17.01 -3.22 7.83
CA LEU A 196 -17.88 -2.26 7.14
C LEU A 196 -18.62 -1.37 8.13
N GLU A 197 -19.21 -1.96 9.17
CA GLU A 197 -19.97 -1.26 10.21
C GLU A 197 -19.08 -0.32 11.06
N LYS A 198 -17.82 -0.72 11.26
CA LYS A 198 -16.84 0.07 12.02
C LYS A 198 -16.23 1.19 11.19
N SER A 199 -16.27 1.05 9.86
CA SER A 199 -15.71 2.04 8.95
C SER A 199 -16.67 3.22 8.78
N GLN A 200 -16.12 4.45 8.78
CA GLN A 200 -16.86 5.63 8.33
C GLN A 200 -16.89 5.74 6.79
N PHE A 201 -16.39 4.72 6.08
CA PHE A 201 -16.28 4.76 4.63
C PHE A 201 -17.64 4.47 4.01
N LYS A 202 -18.24 5.50 3.40
CA LYS A 202 -19.54 5.37 2.73
C LYS A 202 -19.33 4.77 1.35
N ILE A 203 -19.94 3.61 1.13
CA ILE A 203 -20.06 3.01 -0.20
C ILE A 203 -21.19 3.76 -0.91
N ASN A 204 -20.85 4.51 -1.95
CA ASN A 204 -21.84 5.14 -2.83
C ASN A 204 -22.39 4.17 -3.86
#